data_AF-A0A849RYG5-F1
#
_entry.id   AF-A0A849RYG5-F1
#
_cell.length_a   1.000
_cell.length_b   1.000
_cell.length_c   1.000
_cell.angle_alpha   90.00
_cell.angle_beta   90.00
_cell.angle_gamma   90.00
#
_symmetry.space_group_name_H-M   'P 1'
#
loop_
_entity.id
_entity.type
_entity.pdbx_description
1 polymer ?
#
loop_
_entity_poly.entity_id
_entity_poly.type
_entity_poly.pdbx_seq_one_letter_code
_entity_poly.pdbx_strand_id
1 'polypeptide(L)'
;MKPSIVAAVLAAPLILLQPVWSHTDESLDAMKAPHGGQVRAAGPYHLELVAKDGELVLHVTDHAWQAMKTGGGEGKANIQQDKAGSRITVTLEPSQ
;
A
#
# COMPACT_ATOMS: atom_id res chain seq x y z
N MET A 1 -26.00 11.86 38.26
CA MET A 1 -25.65 10.51 37.76
C MET A 1 -24.58 9.94 38.66
N LYS A 2 -24.60 8.63 38.97
CA LYS A 2 -23.54 8.00 39.80
C LYS A 2 -22.18 8.16 39.09
N PRO A 3 -21.07 8.43 39.81
CA PRO A 3 -19.75 8.62 39.19
C PRO A 3 -19.33 7.41 38.34
N SER A 4 -19.78 6.21 38.71
CA SER A 4 -19.60 4.97 37.96
C SER A 4 -20.25 4.98 36.57
N ILE A 5 -21.37 5.69 36.40
CA ILE A 5 -22.08 5.82 35.11
C ILE A 5 -21.34 6.82 34.21
N VAL A 6 -20.82 7.91 34.79
CA VAL A 6 -20.01 8.90 34.05
C VAL A 6 -18.71 8.28 33.56
N ALA A 7 -18.04 7.49 34.40
CA ALA A 7 -16.82 6.77 34.02
C ALA A 7 -17.05 5.74 32.89
N ALA A 8 -18.17 5.00 32.92
CA ALA A 8 -18.50 4.02 31.89
C ALA A 8 -18.79 4.68 30.53
N VAL A 9 -19.48 5.84 30.53
CA VAL A 9 -19.78 6.60 29.31
C VAL A 9 -18.51 7.20 28.69
N LEU A 10 -17.53 7.61 29.50
CA LEU A 10 -16.24 8.13 29.02
C LEU A 10 -15.29 7.03 28.51
N ALA A 11 -15.37 5.81 29.06
CA ALA A 11 -14.50 4.69 28.66
C ALA A 11 -14.96 4.00 27.36
N ALA A 12 -16.26 3.97 27.07
CA ALA A 12 -16.82 3.33 25.87
C ALA A 12 -16.24 3.85 24.53
N PRO A 13 -16.08 5.17 24.29
CA PRO A 13 -15.52 5.65 23.02
C PRO A 13 -14.03 5.35 22.85
N LEU A 14 -13.25 5.16 23.93
CA LEU A 14 -11.83 4.79 23.82
C LEU A 14 -11.63 3.39 23.20
N ILE A 15 -12.61 2.50 23.31
CA ILE A 15 -12.55 1.15 22.72
C ILE A 15 -12.73 1.23 21.19
N LEU A 16 -13.45 2.23 20.68
CA LEU A 16 -13.65 2.40 19.24
C LEU A 16 -12.50 3.16 18.56
N LEU A 17 -11.65 3.85 19.33
CA LEU A 17 -10.48 4.60 18.85
C LEU A 17 -9.22 3.72 18.82
N GLN A 18 -9.32 2.53 18.23
CA GLN A 18 -8.13 1.72 18.01
C GLN A 18 -7.27 2.38 16.92
N PRO A 19 -5.95 2.58 17.15
CA PRO A 19 -5.07 3.02 16.09
C PRO A 19 -5.05 1.94 14.99
N VAL A 20 -5.41 2.32 13.77
CA VAL A 20 -5.17 1.47 12.59
C VAL A 20 -3.66 1.43 12.41
N TRP A 21 -3.05 0.30 12.76
CA TRP A 21 -1.64 0.07 12.49
C TRP A 21 -1.45 0.00 10.98
N SER A 22 -0.75 0.99 10.44
CA SER A 22 -0.22 0.88 9.08
C SER A 22 0.81 -0.24 9.06
N HIS A 23 0.79 -1.04 8.00
CA HIS A 23 1.79 -2.06 7.78
C HIS A 23 3.20 -1.47 7.81
N THR A 24 4.14 -2.15 8.47
CA THR A 24 5.58 -1.82 8.34
C THR A 24 6.11 -2.43 7.06
N ASP A 25 7.23 -1.89 6.56
CA ASP A 25 7.91 -2.45 5.39
C ASP A 25 8.27 -3.94 5.60
N GLU A 26 8.73 -4.33 6.79
CA GLU A 26 9.04 -5.73 7.10
C GLU A 26 7.79 -6.62 7.05
N SER A 27 6.64 -6.11 7.51
CA SER A 27 5.38 -6.85 7.43
C SER A 27 4.91 -7.03 5.99
N LEU A 28 5.15 -6.04 5.13
CA LEU A 28 4.79 -6.07 3.71
C LEU A 28 5.74 -6.97 2.90
N ASP A 29 7.04 -6.91 3.19
CA ASP A 29 8.06 -7.76 2.56
C ASP A 29 7.87 -9.24 2.93
N ALA A 30 7.26 -9.54 4.07
CA ALA A 30 6.89 -10.90 4.47
C ALA A 30 5.60 -11.42 3.82
N MET A 31 4.80 -10.57 3.18
CA MET A 31 3.57 -11.01 2.51
C MET A 31 3.89 -11.81 1.25
N LYS A 32 3.08 -12.84 0.99
CA LYS A 32 3.13 -13.56 -0.28
C LYS A 32 2.49 -12.70 -1.37
N ALA A 33 3.31 -12.01 -2.14
CA ALA A 33 2.88 -11.20 -3.27
C ALA A 33 2.27 -12.09 -4.38
N PRO A 34 1.08 -11.76 -4.92
CA PRO A 34 0.40 -12.58 -5.93
C PRO A 34 1.20 -12.84 -7.21
N HIS A 35 2.04 -11.88 -7.64
CA HIS A 35 2.84 -11.94 -8.85
C HIS A 35 4.35 -12.07 -8.56
N GLY A 36 4.73 -12.21 -7.28
CA GLY A 36 6.12 -12.34 -6.84
C GLY A 36 6.89 -11.03 -6.79
N GLY A 37 6.19 -9.89 -6.80
CA GLY A 37 6.78 -8.55 -6.70
C GLY A 37 7.00 -8.06 -5.26
N GLN A 38 7.48 -6.83 -5.14
CA GLN A 38 7.56 -6.12 -3.86
C GLN A 38 6.21 -5.46 -3.54
N VAL A 39 5.70 -5.65 -2.33
CA VAL A 39 4.42 -5.08 -1.89
C VAL A 39 4.66 -3.81 -1.07
N ARG A 40 3.90 -2.75 -1.36
CA ARG A 40 3.75 -1.57 -0.49
C ARG A 40 2.28 -1.22 -0.31
N ALA A 41 1.94 -0.57 0.80
CA ALA A 41 0.57 -0.14 1.08
C ALA A 41 0.42 1.38 0.90
N ALA A 42 -0.67 1.81 0.27
CA ALA A 42 -1.03 3.22 0.13
C ALA A 42 -2.53 3.39 0.43
N GLY A 43 -2.85 3.74 1.69
CA GLY A 43 -4.23 3.83 2.14
C GLY A 43 -4.98 2.49 1.98
N PRO A 44 -6.09 2.43 1.22
CA PRO A 44 -6.86 1.21 1.03
C PRO A 44 -6.27 0.26 -0.03
N TYR A 45 -5.09 0.56 -0.60
CA TYR A 45 -4.51 -0.20 -1.70
C TYR A 45 -3.24 -0.94 -1.30
N HIS A 46 -3.09 -2.16 -1.84
CA HIS A 46 -1.80 -2.82 -1.99
C HIS A 46 -1.26 -2.55 -3.39
N LEU A 47 -0.02 -2.09 -3.44
CA LEU A 47 0.76 -1.85 -4.64
C LEU A 47 1.83 -2.93 -4.74
N GLU A 48 1.78 -3.76 -5.77
CA GLU A 48 2.82 -4.76 -6.03
C GLU A 48 3.64 -4.35 -7.25
N LEU A 49 4.92 -4.07 -7.04
CA LEU A 49 5.87 -3.74 -8.10
C LEU A 49 6.59 -5.00 -8.58
N VAL A 50 6.43 -5.33 -9.85
CA VAL A 50 7.11 -6.43 -10.53
C VAL A 50 8.09 -5.85 -11.55
N ALA A 51 9.35 -6.28 -11.47
CA ALA A 51 10.38 -5.99 -12.46
C ALA A 51 10.81 -7.29 -13.12
N LYS A 52 10.38 -7.50 -14.37
CA LYS A 52 10.60 -8.77 -15.06
C LYS A 52 10.66 -8.54 -16.57
N ASP A 53 11.55 -9.26 -17.25
CA ASP A 53 11.65 -9.28 -18.71
C ASP A 53 11.83 -7.89 -19.37
N GLY A 54 12.49 -6.96 -18.65
CA GLY A 54 12.72 -5.59 -19.11
C GLY A 54 11.54 -4.64 -18.90
N GLU A 55 10.46 -5.10 -18.27
CA GLU A 55 9.27 -4.33 -17.98
C GLU A 55 9.10 -4.06 -16.49
N LEU A 56 8.39 -2.97 -16.18
CA LEU A 56 7.89 -2.66 -14.85
C LEU A 56 6.36 -2.69 -14.87
N VAL A 57 5.78 -3.49 -14.00
CA VAL A 57 4.33 -3.56 -13.79
C VAL A 57 4.03 -3.19 -12.35
N LEU A 58 3.13 -2.24 -12.15
CA LEU A 58 2.58 -1.90 -10.85
C LEU A 58 1.15 -2.41 -10.75
N HIS A 59 0.95 -3.53 -10.06
CA HIS A 59 -0.39 -4.03 -9.78
C HIS A 59 -1.00 -3.22 -8.65
N VAL A 60 -2.16 -2.62 -8.91
CA VAL A 60 -2.95 -1.90 -7.91
C VAL A 60 -4.10 -2.81 -7.49
N THR A 61 -4.17 -3.15 -6.21
CA THR A 61 -5.18 -4.04 -5.66
C THR A 61 -5.79 -3.48 -4.38
N ASP A 62 -6.97 -3.96 -4.01
CA ASP A 62 -7.50 -3.76 -2.66
C ASP A 62 -6.78 -4.64 -1.63
N HIS A 63 -7.16 -4.50 -0.35
CA HIS A 63 -6.61 -5.31 0.75
C HIS A 63 -6.87 -6.83 0.61
N ALA A 64 -7.83 -7.23 -0.24
CA ALA A 64 -8.16 -8.63 -0.53
C ALA A 64 -7.50 -9.13 -1.84
N TRP A 65 -6.52 -8.39 -2.36
CA TRP A 65 -5.79 -8.69 -3.61
C TRP A 65 -6.66 -8.68 -4.87
N GLN A 66 -7.80 -7.99 -4.84
CA GLN A 66 -8.62 -7.79 -6.04
C GLN A 66 -8.06 -6.63 -6.85
N ALA A 67 -7.88 -6.86 -8.16
CA ALA A 67 -7.37 -5.86 -9.07
C ALA A 67 -8.30 -4.63 -9.12
N MET A 68 -7.69 -3.45 -9.00
CA MET A 68 -8.36 -2.17 -9.10
C MET A 68 -8.11 -1.57 -10.49
N LYS A 69 -9.13 -0.92 -11.05
CA LYS A 69 -8.98 -0.18 -12.32
C LYS A 69 -8.04 1.00 -12.11
N THR A 70 -7.13 1.21 -13.07
CA THR A 70 -6.17 2.32 -13.02
C THR A 70 -6.48 3.41 -14.04
N GLY A 71 -7.54 3.25 -14.84
CA GLY A 71 -7.99 4.24 -15.81
C GLY A 71 -8.25 5.62 -15.19
N GLY A 72 -7.74 6.67 -15.84
CA GLY A 72 -7.75 8.05 -15.33
C GLY A 72 -6.63 8.36 -14.33
N GLY A 73 -5.83 7.37 -13.93
CA GLY A 73 -4.61 7.56 -13.15
C GLY A 73 -3.39 7.84 -14.02
N GLU A 74 -2.34 8.36 -13.39
CA GLU A 74 -1.02 8.57 -14.00
C GLU A 74 0.05 7.89 -13.13
N GLY A 75 1.09 7.34 -13.76
CA GLY A 75 2.17 6.65 -13.05
C GLY A 75 3.54 6.94 -13.67
N LYS A 76 4.57 6.98 -12.82
CA LYS A 76 5.96 7.01 -13.26
C LYS A 76 6.85 6.19 -12.34
N ALA A 77 7.79 5.45 -12.93
CA ALA A 77 8.85 4.76 -12.21
C ALA A 77 10.17 5.51 -12.39
N ASN A 78 10.88 5.78 -11.30
CA ASN A 78 12.24 6.35 -11.33
C ASN A 78 13.24 5.25 -10.96
N ILE A 79 14.04 4.80 -11.92
CA ILE A 79 14.97 3.69 -11.76
C ILE A 79 16.36 4.25 -11.61
N GLN A 80 17.05 3.89 -10.52
CA GLN A 80 18.46 4.18 -10.34
C GLN A 80 19.27 3.09 -11.05
N GLN A 81 20.09 3.48 -12.03
CA GLN A 81 20.86 2.54 -12.85
C GLN A 81 22.16 2.10 -12.19
N ASP A 82 22.75 2.95 -11.35
CA ASP A 82 24.03 2.71 -10.72
C ASP A 82 24.13 3.32 -9.32
N LYS A 83 25.17 2.92 -8.58
CA LYS A 83 25.49 3.49 -7.27
C LYS A 83 25.88 4.97 -7.33
N ALA A 84 26.26 5.48 -8.51
CA ALA A 84 26.63 6.88 -8.71
C ALA A 84 25.42 7.81 -8.82
N GLY A 85 24.21 7.26 -8.98
CA GLY A 85 22.95 8.02 -8.95
C GLY A 85 22.36 8.33 -10.32
N SER A 86 22.87 7.75 -11.41
CA SER A 86 22.22 7.89 -12.71
C SER A 86 20.77 7.37 -12.63
N ARG A 87 19.82 8.14 -13.15
CA ARG A 87 18.39 7.87 -13.01
C ARG A 87 17.69 7.95 -14.35
N ILE A 88 16.83 6.98 -14.64
CA ILE A 88 15.90 7.02 -15.75
C ILE A 88 14.48 7.10 -15.21
N THR A 89 13.61 7.78 -15.96
CA THR A 89 12.19 7.89 -15.65
C THR A 89 11.40 7.21 -16.75
N VAL A 90 10.53 6.29 -16.37
CA VAL A 90 9.63 5.57 -17.27
C VAL A 90 8.20 5.94 -16.89
N THR A 91 7.41 6.41 -17.85
CA THR A 91 5.97 6.60 -17.68
C THR A 91 5.30 5.23 -17.67
N LEU A 92 4.39 5.01 -16.73
CA LEU A 92 3.60 3.78 -16.67
C LEU A 92 2.27 4.00 -17.38
N GLU A 93 1.91 3.05 -18.25
CA GLU A 93 0.62 3.06 -18.93
C GLU A 93 -0.46 2.41 -18.04
N PRO A 94 -1.60 3.08 -17.80
CA PRO A 94 -2.69 2.50 -17.03
C PRO A 94 -3.27 1.24 -17.69
N SER A 95 -3.57 0.22 -16.89
CA SER A 95 -4.40 -0.91 -17.33
C SER A 95 -5.88 -0.51 -17.32
N GLN A 96 -6.59 -0.89 -18.39
CA GLN A 96 -8.05 -0.69 -18.54
C GLN A 96 -8.86 -1.46 -17.49
#